data_AF-A0A3C1DTR4-F1
#
_entry.id   AF-A0A3C1DTR4-F1
#
_cell.length_a   1.000
_cell.length_b   1.000
_cell.length_c   1.000
_cell.angle_alpha   90.00
_cell.angle_beta   90.00
_cell.angle_gamma   90.00
#
_symmetry.space_group_name_H-M   'P 1'
#
loop_
_entity.id
_entity.type
_entity.pdbx_description
1 polymer ?
#
loop_
_entity_poly.entity_id
_entity_poly.type
_entity_poly.pdbx_seq_one_letter_code
_entity_poly.pdbx_strand_id
1 'polypeptide(L)'
;APGASIISDYPNQQLTFLDGTSMATPFVTGVAALVTSAVPGISKAALKTRLLSTVRPLPSLSGRTVTGGIVDAAAAVAGSPVAPSTSSLSLTRSASTITAGSALTLSTSLSVTGSAQLRPVELQVYSGGWKRVCSVTTSATGTASCVQYPKYSAAYMWYFPAFMGQAPAWSAYRTVAVRPAISSTLSRSRVFVGQRVTWGGVVTPHRVGLTLVLQRWTGTRWAAVKSTKTVSQGKYSFSIAGSSRGTVRYRVHFAGDAGNAAQNTSVRTLSVV
;
A
#
# COMPACT_ATOMS: atom_id res chain seq x y z
N ALA A 1 26.76 14.82 20.58
CA ALA A 1 27.75 14.63 21.67
C ALA A 1 28.45 15.96 21.93
N PRO A 2 29.17 16.13 23.05
CA PRO A 2 29.94 17.35 23.33
C PRO A 2 31.02 17.56 22.27
N GLY A 3 31.14 18.77 21.73
CA GLY A 3 32.12 19.09 20.69
C GLY A 3 32.52 20.56 20.68
N ALA A 4 32.23 21.29 21.75
CA ALA A 4 32.62 22.68 21.91
C ALA A 4 33.45 22.80 23.20
N SER A 5 34.57 23.51 23.12
CA SER A 5 35.53 23.72 24.19
C SER A 5 35.95 22.41 24.85
N ILE A 6 36.35 21.43 24.03
CA ILE A 6 36.78 20.12 24.49
C ILE A 6 38.28 20.15 24.73
N ILE A 7 38.70 19.89 25.96
CA ILE A 7 40.12 19.71 26.29
C ILE A 7 40.62 18.39 25.71
N SER A 8 41.76 18.42 25.02
CA SER A 8 42.36 17.24 24.39
C SER A 8 43.88 17.30 24.43
N ASP A 9 44.50 16.12 24.39
CA ASP A 9 45.94 15.98 24.22
C ASP A 9 46.39 16.53 22.87
N TYR A 10 47.52 17.22 22.88
CA TYR A 10 48.15 17.84 21.73
C TYR A 10 49.65 17.51 21.72
N PRO A 11 50.33 17.52 20.56
CA PRO A 11 51.76 17.24 20.48
C PRO A 11 52.58 17.99 21.54
N ASN A 12 53.69 17.37 21.96
CA ASN A 12 54.59 17.89 23.00
C ASN A 12 53.97 17.95 24.42
N GLN A 13 53.11 16.98 24.76
CA GLN A 13 52.48 16.86 26.10
C GLN A 13 51.64 18.10 26.47
N GLN A 14 51.06 18.76 25.48
CA GLN A 14 50.22 19.94 25.69
C GLN A 14 48.75 19.54 25.80
N LEU A 15 48.00 20.32 26.57
CA LEU A 15 46.54 20.27 26.57
C LEU A 15 46.01 21.51 25.87
N THR A 16 45.05 21.34 24.98
CA THR A 16 44.40 22.47 24.30
C THR A 16 42.90 22.27 24.19
N PHE A 17 42.16 23.37 24.07
CA PHE A 17 40.73 23.36 23.81
C PHE A 17 40.47 23.34 22.31
N LEU A 18 39.65 22.39 21.87
CA LEU A 18 39.28 22.20 20.46
C LEU A 18 37.76 22.19 20.31
N ASP A 19 37.31 22.65 19.14
CA ASP A 19 35.92 22.70 18.74
C ASP A 19 35.70 21.91 17.44
N GLY A 20 34.54 21.28 17.33
CA GLY A 20 34.06 20.70 16.08
C GLY A 20 33.39 19.34 16.23
N THR A 21 32.79 18.90 15.13
CA THR A 21 32.24 17.53 15.02
C THR A 21 33.34 16.47 15.12
N SER A 22 34.58 16.81 14.77
CA SER A 22 35.76 15.99 15.01
C SER A 22 35.99 15.70 16.50
N MET A 23 35.63 16.62 17.40
CA MET A 23 35.71 16.43 18.86
C MET A 23 34.46 15.71 19.39
N ALA A 24 33.31 15.90 18.75
CA ALA A 24 32.07 15.18 19.12
C ALA A 24 32.09 13.68 18.77
N THR A 25 32.72 13.33 17.65
CA THR A 25 32.82 11.93 17.18
C THR A 25 33.48 10.99 18.20
N PRO A 26 34.67 11.26 18.77
CA PRO A 26 35.33 10.36 19.70
C PRO A 26 34.55 10.14 21.00
N PHE A 27 33.70 11.07 21.45
CA PHE A 27 32.78 10.80 22.56
C PHE A 27 31.80 9.67 22.24
N VAL A 28 31.19 9.67 21.05
CA VAL A 28 30.26 8.60 20.64
C VAL A 28 31.03 7.28 20.44
N THR A 29 32.23 7.35 19.85
CA THR A 29 33.12 6.18 19.70
C THR A 29 33.50 5.59 21.06
N GLY A 30 33.85 6.41 22.05
CA GLY A 30 34.17 5.97 23.40
C GLY A 30 32.98 5.29 24.09
N VAL A 31 31.77 5.85 23.95
CA VAL A 31 30.56 5.19 24.48
C VAL A 31 30.27 3.88 23.75
N ALA A 32 30.46 3.82 22.43
CA ALA A 32 30.33 2.59 21.68
C ALA A 32 31.31 1.51 22.18
N ALA A 33 32.57 1.89 22.43
CA ALA A 33 33.59 1.01 23.00
C ALA A 33 33.20 0.49 24.39
N LEU A 34 32.71 1.37 25.28
CA LEU A 34 32.21 1.00 26.61
C LEU A 34 31.04 0.01 26.54
N VAL A 35 30.12 0.20 25.59
CA VAL A 35 29.01 -0.75 25.39
C VAL A 35 29.53 -2.10 24.88
N THR A 36 30.46 -2.11 23.93
CA THR A 36 31.04 -3.36 23.42
C THR A 36 31.85 -4.12 24.48
N SER A 37 32.49 -3.42 25.43
CA SER A 37 33.18 -4.06 26.55
C SER A 37 32.18 -4.62 27.57
N ALA A 38 31.07 -3.93 27.82
CA ALA A 38 30.04 -4.37 28.75
C ALA A 38 29.14 -5.49 28.19
N VAL A 39 28.99 -5.57 26.87
CA VAL A 39 28.15 -6.58 26.18
C VAL A 39 28.94 -7.27 25.06
N PRO A 40 29.75 -8.28 25.41
CA PRO A 40 30.50 -9.07 24.44
C PRO A 40 29.57 -9.70 23.39
N GLY A 41 29.95 -9.59 22.10
CA GLY A 41 29.19 -10.17 20.99
C GLY A 41 28.02 -9.33 20.47
N ILE A 42 27.82 -8.10 20.96
CA ILE A 42 26.81 -7.19 20.42
C ILE A 42 27.04 -6.92 18.92
N SER A 43 25.99 -7.08 18.10
CA SER A 43 26.08 -6.80 16.66
C SER A 43 26.18 -5.29 16.41
N LYS A 44 26.78 -4.90 15.28
CA LYS A 44 26.88 -3.48 14.88
C LYS A 44 25.51 -2.79 14.81
N ALA A 45 24.48 -3.50 14.36
CA ALA A 45 23.12 -3.00 14.32
C ALA A 45 22.55 -2.77 15.72
N ALA A 46 22.68 -3.76 16.61
CA ALA A 46 22.22 -3.65 18.00
C ALA A 46 22.95 -2.54 18.77
N LEU A 47 24.26 -2.39 18.55
CA LEU A 47 25.07 -1.31 19.12
C LEU A 47 24.57 0.06 18.68
N LYS A 48 24.34 0.26 17.38
CA LYS A 48 23.78 1.51 16.85
C LYS A 48 22.41 1.80 17.46
N THR A 49 21.51 0.83 17.48
CA THR A 49 20.16 1.00 18.07
C THR A 49 20.25 1.39 19.54
N ARG A 50 21.10 0.71 20.31
CA ARG A 50 21.29 0.99 21.74
C ARG A 50 21.82 2.40 21.99
N LEU A 51 22.80 2.87 21.21
CA LEU A 51 23.32 4.24 21.32
C LEU A 51 22.25 5.30 20.99
N LEU A 52 21.40 5.03 19.99
CA LEU A 52 20.33 5.96 19.59
C LEU A 52 19.16 5.97 20.57
N SER A 53 18.83 4.83 21.18
CA SER A 53 17.68 4.70 22.08
C SER A 53 17.97 5.14 23.52
N THR A 54 19.23 5.30 23.90
CA THR A 54 19.66 5.66 25.26
C THR A 54 20.12 7.10 25.38
N VAL A 55 19.95 7.92 24.34
CA VAL A 55 20.33 9.34 24.42
C VAL A 55 19.53 10.05 25.51
N ARG A 56 20.15 11.06 26.12
CA ARG A 56 19.45 12.02 26.96
C ARG A 56 18.80 13.09 26.08
N PRO A 57 17.47 13.28 26.13
CA PRO A 57 16.79 14.31 25.36
C PRO A 57 17.37 15.69 25.65
N LEU A 58 17.52 16.50 24.61
CA LEU A 58 18.00 17.88 24.72
C LEU A 58 17.14 18.77 23.83
N PRO A 59 16.32 19.68 24.37
CA PRO A 59 15.35 20.44 23.59
C PRO A 59 15.94 21.17 22.38
N SER A 60 17.18 21.69 22.50
CA SER A 60 17.89 22.36 21.41
C SER A 60 18.25 21.45 20.22
N LEU A 61 18.18 20.13 20.38
CA LEU A 61 18.42 19.13 19.33
C LEU A 61 17.13 18.56 18.74
N SER A 62 15.97 18.88 19.32
CA SER A 62 14.67 18.48 18.79
C SER A 62 14.48 19.01 17.37
N GLY A 63 14.10 18.12 16.44
CA GLY A 63 13.95 18.46 15.01
C GLY A 63 15.25 18.75 14.25
N ARG A 64 16.42 18.75 14.92
CA ARG A 64 17.74 18.96 14.29
C ARG A 64 18.57 17.68 14.15
N THR A 65 18.24 16.65 14.93
CA THR A 65 18.91 15.35 14.91
C THR A 65 17.88 14.23 14.95
N VAL A 66 18.27 13.03 14.50
CA VAL A 66 17.39 11.85 14.45
C VAL A 66 16.81 11.52 15.84
N THR A 67 17.58 11.71 16.91
CA THR A 67 17.16 11.34 18.28
C THR A 67 16.67 12.50 19.13
N GLY A 68 16.91 13.75 18.72
CA GLY A 68 16.59 14.93 19.55
C GLY A 68 17.38 14.98 20.87
N GLY A 69 18.51 14.27 20.96
CA GLY A 69 19.23 14.08 22.22
C GLY A 69 20.73 13.98 22.07
N ILE A 70 21.41 14.07 23.22
CA ILE A 70 22.86 13.91 23.37
C ILE A 70 23.18 12.51 23.89
N VAL A 71 24.31 11.94 23.46
CA VAL A 71 24.78 10.63 23.94
C VAL A 71 24.84 10.58 25.47
N ASP A 72 24.41 9.46 26.06
CA ASP A 72 24.47 9.21 27.49
C ASP A 72 25.19 7.88 27.73
N ALA A 73 26.40 7.95 28.29
CA ALA A 73 27.25 6.78 28.49
C ALA A 73 26.67 5.82 29.53
N ALA A 74 26.11 6.35 30.62
CA ALA A 74 25.59 5.54 31.72
C ALA A 74 24.33 4.78 31.27
N ALA A 75 23.39 5.46 30.61
CA ALA A 75 22.21 4.81 30.06
C ALA A 75 22.59 3.79 28.96
N ALA A 76 23.57 4.13 28.11
CA ALA A 76 24.05 3.22 27.08
C ALA A 76 24.69 1.96 27.68
N VAL A 77 25.46 2.03 28.76
CA VAL A 77 26.09 0.86 29.40
C VAL A 77 25.10 0.08 30.26
N ALA A 78 24.19 0.75 30.98
CA ALA A 78 23.19 0.12 31.84
C ALA A 78 22.02 -0.52 31.09
N GLY A 79 21.75 -0.10 29.85
CA GLY A 79 20.67 -0.68 29.04
C GLY A 79 20.80 -2.20 28.94
N SER A 80 19.71 -2.95 29.05
CA SER A 80 19.74 -4.37 28.69
C SER A 80 20.16 -4.53 27.22
N PRO A 81 20.71 -5.68 26.78
CA PRO A 81 20.83 -5.96 25.36
C PRO A 81 19.46 -5.79 24.72
N VAL A 82 19.27 -4.66 24.03
CA VAL A 82 18.01 -4.33 23.38
C VAL A 82 17.89 -5.34 22.25
N ALA A 83 17.03 -6.36 22.45
CA ALA A 83 16.64 -7.23 21.36
C ALA A 83 16.26 -6.32 20.19
N PRO A 84 16.74 -6.59 18.96
CA PRO A 84 16.46 -5.74 17.81
C PRO A 84 14.94 -5.50 17.78
N SER A 85 14.54 -4.23 17.78
CA SER A 85 13.13 -3.85 17.83
C SER A 85 12.45 -4.44 16.59
N THR A 86 11.75 -5.56 16.75
CA THR A 86 11.00 -6.18 15.67
C THR A 86 9.82 -5.27 15.38
N SER A 87 9.81 -4.73 14.16
CA SER A 87 8.68 -3.96 13.65
C SER A 87 7.82 -4.90 12.82
N SER A 88 6.52 -4.91 13.04
CA SER A 88 5.57 -5.68 12.24
C SER A 88 4.42 -4.81 11.78
N LEU A 89 3.94 -5.06 10.56
CA LEU A 89 2.80 -4.37 9.99
C LEU A 89 1.73 -5.36 9.57
N SER A 90 0.48 -5.01 9.85
CA SER A 90 -0.67 -5.66 9.24
C SER A 90 -1.16 -4.89 8.01
N LEU A 91 -1.92 -5.56 7.14
CA LEU A 91 -2.68 -4.91 6.10
C LEU A 91 -4.11 -5.41 6.15
N THR A 92 -5.03 -4.48 6.40
CA THR A 92 -6.47 -4.69 6.32
C THR A 92 -7.03 -3.85 5.19
N ARG A 93 -7.94 -4.44 4.41
CA ARG A 93 -8.62 -3.80 3.29
C ARG A 93 -10.11 -3.82 3.55
N SER A 94 -10.80 -2.69 3.30
CA SER A 94 -12.25 -2.60 3.51
C SER A 94 -13.04 -3.59 2.66
N ALA A 95 -12.51 -4.02 1.50
CA ALA A 95 -13.16 -4.98 0.63
C ALA A 95 -12.19 -5.94 -0.09
N SER A 96 -12.70 -7.17 -0.29
CA SER A 96 -12.40 -8.13 -1.37
C SER A 96 -12.07 -7.58 -2.75
N THR A 97 -13.11 -6.92 -3.19
CA THR A 97 -13.46 -6.71 -4.57
C THR A 97 -14.28 -5.44 -4.56
N ILE A 98 -13.96 -4.50 -5.44
CA ILE A 98 -14.67 -3.24 -5.57
C ILE A 98 -15.03 -2.97 -7.01
N THR A 99 -15.91 -2.01 -7.24
CA THR A 99 -16.13 -1.44 -8.57
C THR A 99 -15.03 -0.41 -8.87
N ALA A 100 -14.60 -0.33 -10.12
CA ALA A 100 -13.58 0.62 -10.56
C ALA A 100 -13.91 2.06 -10.16
N GLY A 101 -12.95 2.72 -9.50
CA GLY A 101 -13.12 4.09 -9.00
C GLY A 101 -13.92 4.22 -7.70
N SER A 102 -14.41 3.13 -7.12
CA SER A 102 -14.98 3.17 -5.76
C SER A 102 -13.87 3.34 -4.71
N ALA A 103 -14.23 3.94 -3.58
CA ALA A 103 -13.31 4.11 -2.46
C ALA A 103 -12.90 2.74 -1.88
N LEU A 104 -11.60 2.59 -1.64
CA LEU A 104 -10.97 1.46 -0.98
C LEU A 104 -10.14 1.98 0.18
N THR A 105 -10.52 1.63 1.41
CA THR A 105 -9.74 1.98 2.60
C THR A 105 -8.77 0.85 2.90
N LEU A 106 -7.48 1.18 2.92
CA LEU A 106 -6.40 0.28 3.31
C LEU A 106 -5.85 0.79 4.63
N SER A 107 -5.85 -0.06 5.64
CA SER A 107 -5.37 0.27 6.98
C SER A 107 -4.27 -0.68 7.44
N THR A 108 -3.48 -0.21 8.40
CA THR A 108 -2.41 -0.96 9.03
C THR A 108 -2.42 -0.73 10.53
N SER A 109 -1.88 -1.70 11.25
CA SER A 109 -1.36 -1.53 12.60
C SER A 109 0.13 -1.84 12.58
N LEU A 110 0.94 -0.84 12.91
CA LEU A 110 2.37 -0.96 13.12
C LEU A 110 2.59 -1.30 14.60
N SER A 111 3.20 -2.45 14.85
CA SER A 111 3.70 -2.79 16.18
C SER A 111 5.22 -2.67 16.21
N VAL A 112 5.73 -1.79 17.07
CA VAL A 112 7.16 -1.69 17.38
C VAL A 112 7.35 -1.83 18.88
N THR A 113 8.17 -2.80 19.29
CA THR A 113 8.48 -3.05 20.70
C THR A 113 9.18 -1.85 21.33
N GLY A 114 8.67 -1.38 22.48
CA GLY A 114 9.34 -0.38 23.32
C GLY A 114 9.26 1.06 22.81
N SER A 115 8.28 1.45 21.98
CA SER A 115 8.10 2.84 21.55
C SER A 115 6.64 3.24 21.42
N ALA A 116 6.33 4.47 21.84
CA ALA A 116 5.07 5.13 21.48
C ALA A 116 5.02 5.31 19.95
N GLN A 117 3.91 4.88 19.35
CA GLN A 117 3.79 4.78 17.90
C GLN A 117 3.32 6.13 17.36
N LEU A 118 4.22 6.87 16.71
CA LEU A 118 3.93 8.04 15.88
C LEU A 118 5.00 7.99 14.78
N ARG A 119 4.75 7.10 13.80
CA ARG A 119 5.77 6.68 12.83
C ARG A 119 5.26 6.83 11.41
N PRO A 120 6.11 7.28 10.47
CA PRO A 120 5.72 7.33 9.07
C PRO A 120 5.59 5.90 8.53
N VAL A 121 4.47 5.61 7.88
CA VAL A 121 4.24 4.38 7.13
C VAL A 121 3.73 4.72 5.73
N GLU A 122 4.13 3.91 4.77
CA GLU A 122 3.87 4.13 3.35
C GLU A 122 2.99 3.01 2.80
N LEU A 123 1.89 3.37 2.17
CA LEU A 123 1.11 2.42 1.39
C LEU A 123 1.72 2.33 -0.01
N GLN A 124 1.96 1.11 -0.48
CA GLN A 124 2.51 0.83 -1.80
C GLN A 124 1.55 -0.03 -2.63
N VAL A 125 1.56 0.20 -3.95
CA VAL A 125 0.82 -0.56 -4.95
C VAL A 125 1.79 -1.23 -5.92
N TYR A 126 1.49 -2.45 -6.35
CA TYR A 126 2.26 -3.14 -7.37
C TYR A 126 1.81 -2.74 -8.78
N SER A 127 2.69 -2.09 -9.54
CA SER A 127 2.46 -1.66 -10.92
C SER A 127 3.79 -1.68 -11.71
N GLY A 128 4.17 -2.90 -12.13
CA GLY A 128 5.51 -3.18 -12.69
C GLY A 128 6.65 -3.04 -11.68
N GLY A 129 6.31 -3.07 -10.39
CA GLY A 129 7.17 -2.71 -9.27
C GLY A 129 6.36 -2.06 -8.15
N TRP A 130 6.87 -2.10 -6.92
CA TRP A 130 6.22 -1.47 -5.78
C TRP A 130 6.40 0.04 -5.80
N LYS A 131 5.30 0.78 -5.79
CA LYS A 131 5.28 2.25 -5.85
C LYS A 131 4.45 2.81 -4.72
N ARG A 132 4.97 3.82 -4.03
CA ARG A 132 4.25 4.53 -2.97
C ARG A 132 3.05 5.28 -3.53
N VAL A 133 1.89 5.08 -2.92
CA VAL A 133 0.62 5.77 -3.25
C VAL A 133 0.12 6.68 -2.13
N CYS A 134 0.60 6.47 -0.90
CA CYS A 134 0.25 7.27 0.25
C CYS A 134 1.36 7.18 1.30
N SER A 135 1.56 8.24 2.08
CA SER A 135 2.45 8.27 3.24
C SER A 135 1.72 8.95 4.39
N VAL A 136 1.62 8.29 5.52
CA VAL A 136 0.86 8.75 6.69
C VAL A 136 1.62 8.45 7.98
N THR A 137 1.44 9.29 8.98
CA THR A 137 1.98 9.02 10.33
C THR A 137 0.96 8.20 11.11
N THR A 138 1.39 7.14 11.77
CA THR A 138 0.52 6.33 12.63
C THR A 138 -0.02 7.17 13.79
N SER A 139 -1.22 6.83 14.26
CA SER A 139 -1.72 7.28 15.55
C SER A 139 -0.85 6.75 16.69
N ALA A 140 -1.06 7.30 17.91
CA ALA A 140 -0.40 6.86 19.14
C ALA A 140 -0.46 5.34 19.40
N THR A 141 -1.47 4.67 18.85
CA THR A 141 -1.70 3.22 18.95
C THR A 141 -1.24 2.43 17.73
N GLY A 142 -0.46 3.05 16.83
CA GLY A 142 0.17 2.39 15.68
C GLY A 142 -0.73 2.23 14.47
N THR A 143 -1.95 2.75 14.51
CA THR A 143 -2.89 2.60 13.41
C THR A 143 -2.71 3.71 12.37
N ALA A 144 -2.81 3.35 11.09
CA ALA A 144 -2.87 4.30 10.00
C ALA A 144 -3.79 3.80 8.89
N SER A 145 -4.29 4.70 8.05
CA SER A 145 -5.11 4.35 6.91
C SER A 145 -4.94 5.33 5.75
N CYS A 146 -5.18 4.83 4.54
CA CYS A 146 -5.28 5.63 3.33
C CYS A 146 -6.45 5.15 2.48
N VAL A 147 -7.18 6.10 1.90
CA VAL A 147 -8.26 5.82 0.94
C VAL A 147 -7.68 5.88 -0.47
N GLN A 148 -8.04 4.92 -1.31
CA GLN A 148 -7.60 4.81 -2.71
C GLN A 148 -8.82 4.60 -3.62
N TYR A 149 -8.69 4.95 -4.91
CA TYR A 149 -9.75 4.83 -5.91
C TYR A 149 -9.27 4.05 -7.14
N PRO A 150 -8.89 2.77 -6.99
CA PRO A 150 -8.26 2.03 -8.07
C PRO A 150 -9.22 1.76 -9.22
N LYS A 151 -8.70 1.90 -10.44
CA LYS A 151 -9.41 1.55 -11.68
C LYS A 151 -9.13 0.11 -12.14
N TYR A 152 -8.06 -0.48 -11.63
CA TYR A 152 -7.56 -1.80 -12.00
C TYR A 152 -7.23 -2.63 -10.76
N SER A 153 -7.36 -3.95 -10.88
CA SER A 153 -6.93 -4.92 -9.88
C SER A 153 -5.43 -4.75 -9.61
N ALA A 154 -5.05 -4.70 -8.34
CA ALA A 154 -3.66 -4.53 -7.94
C ALA A 154 -3.39 -5.15 -6.56
N ALA A 155 -2.13 -5.46 -6.31
CA ALA A 155 -1.65 -5.83 -4.98
C ALA A 155 -1.19 -4.59 -4.21
N TYR A 156 -1.49 -4.55 -2.92
CA TYR A 156 -1.09 -3.50 -2.00
C TYR A 156 -0.29 -4.07 -0.84
N MET A 157 0.63 -3.28 -0.30
CA MET A 157 1.34 -3.57 0.96
C MET A 157 1.64 -2.28 1.71
N TRP A 158 1.75 -2.37 3.02
CA TRP A 158 2.32 -1.30 3.83
C TRP A 158 3.81 -1.51 4.04
N TYR A 159 4.54 -0.41 4.03
CA TYR A 159 5.96 -0.34 4.27
C TYR A 159 6.24 0.64 5.40
N PHE A 160 7.00 0.20 6.38
CA PHE A 160 7.59 1.05 7.40
C PHE A 160 9.05 1.27 7.04
N PRO A 161 9.46 2.50 6.67
CA PRO A 161 10.86 2.82 6.46
C PRO A 161 11.63 2.73 7.77
N ALA A 162 12.90 2.35 7.68
CA ALA A 162 13.77 2.31 8.84
C ALA A 162 13.77 3.67 9.55
N PHE A 163 13.49 3.67 10.86
CA PHE A 163 13.32 4.89 11.62
C PHE A 163 14.03 4.76 12.97
N MET A 164 14.95 5.67 13.29
CA MET A 164 15.59 5.74 14.61
C MET A 164 16.17 4.40 15.12
N GLY A 165 16.91 3.66 14.28
CA GLY A 165 17.49 2.37 14.67
C GLY A 165 16.50 1.20 14.70
N GLN A 166 15.24 1.42 14.32
CA GLN A 166 14.24 0.38 14.05
C GLN A 166 14.43 -0.13 12.63
N ALA A 167 14.42 -1.45 12.46
CA ALA A 167 14.54 -2.08 11.15
C ALA A 167 13.30 -1.76 10.30
N PRO A 168 13.46 -1.63 8.96
CA PRO A 168 12.31 -1.49 8.09
C PRO A 168 11.43 -2.75 8.17
N ALA A 169 10.14 -2.58 7.93
CA ALA A 169 9.19 -3.69 7.95
C ALA A 169 8.18 -3.57 6.81
N TRP A 170 7.67 -4.72 6.38
CA TRP A 170 6.66 -4.82 5.33
C TRP A 170 5.49 -5.64 5.86
N SER A 171 4.27 -5.21 5.52
CA SER A 171 3.12 -6.10 5.67
C SER A 171 3.17 -7.19 4.60
N ALA A 172 2.48 -8.30 4.84
CA ALA A 172 2.11 -9.18 3.73
C ALA A 172 1.28 -8.38 2.70
N TYR A 173 1.47 -8.66 1.40
CA TYR A 173 0.67 -8.01 0.38
C TYR A 173 -0.74 -8.62 0.31
N ARG A 174 -1.69 -7.82 -0.18
CA ARG A 174 -3.06 -8.27 -0.45
C ARG A 174 -3.50 -7.76 -1.82
N THR A 175 -4.03 -8.67 -2.64
CA THR A 175 -4.66 -8.32 -3.91
C THR A 175 -6.07 -7.82 -3.68
N VAL A 176 -6.44 -6.75 -4.38
CA VAL A 176 -7.81 -6.25 -4.49
C VAL A 176 -8.27 -6.41 -5.92
N ALA A 177 -9.35 -7.16 -6.10
CA ALA A 177 -9.97 -7.33 -7.41
C ALA A 177 -10.82 -6.09 -7.74
N VAL A 178 -10.68 -5.54 -8.94
CA VAL A 178 -11.49 -4.41 -9.38
C VAL A 178 -12.37 -4.82 -10.54
N ARG A 179 -13.68 -4.85 -10.32
CA ARG A 179 -14.68 -5.07 -11.37
C ARG A 179 -14.90 -3.78 -12.15
N PRO A 180 -14.97 -3.83 -13.48
CA PRO A 180 -15.33 -2.66 -14.25
C PRO A 180 -16.82 -2.36 -14.04
N ALA A 181 -17.20 -1.09 -14.20
CA ALA A 181 -18.61 -0.73 -14.32
C ALA A 181 -19.03 -0.95 -15.78
N ILE A 182 -20.05 -1.77 -16.01
CA ILE A 182 -20.55 -2.08 -17.36
C ILE A 182 -22.00 -1.60 -17.43
N SER A 183 -22.25 -0.54 -18.21
CA SER A 183 -23.63 -0.17 -18.56
C SER A 183 -24.13 -1.08 -19.67
N SER A 184 -25.43 -1.33 -19.70
CA SER A 184 -26.10 -2.07 -20.77
C SER A 184 -27.42 -1.39 -21.06
N THR A 185 -27.67 -1.06 -22.31
CA THR A 185 -28.90 -0.45 -22.83
C THR A 185 -29.43 -1.31 -23.96
N LEU A 186 -30.74 -1.50 -23.99
CA LEU A 186 -31.44 -2.24 -25.02
C LEU A 186 -32.26 -1.24 -25.85
N SER A 187 -32.07 -1.23 -27.17
CA SER A 187 -32.74 -0.24 -28.03
C SER A 187 -34.26 -0.37 -28.02
N ARG A 188 -34.80 -1.60 -27.88
CA ARG A 188 -36.23 -1.90 -27.78
C ARG A 188 -36.45 -3.16 -26.94
N SER A 189 -37.37 -3.11 -25.98
CA SER A 189 -37.71 -4.28 -25.14
C SER A 189 -38.75 -5.21 -25.77
N ARG A 190 -39.43 -4.77 -26.84
CA ARG A 190 -40.39 -5.55 -27.61
C ARG A 190 -40.12 -5.41 -29.11
N VAL A 191 -40.08 -6.53 -29.83
CA VAL A 191 -39.81 -6.59 -31.27
C VAL A 191 -40.62 -7.69 -31.94
N PHE A 192 -40.85 -7.60 -33.24
CA PHE A 192 -41.41 -8.71 -34.01
C PHE A 192 -40.37 -9.79 -34.30
N VAL A 193 -40.82 -11.02 -34.58
CA VAL A 193 -39.93 -12.09 -35.08
C VAL A 193 -39.16 -11.59 -36.32
N GLY A 194 -37.85 -11.85 -36.36
CA GLY A 194 -36.95 -11.40 -37.43
C GLY A 194 -36.47 -9.96 -37.29
N GLN A 195 -37.17 -9.10 -36.52
CA GLN A 195 -36.75 -7.71 -36.32
C GLN A 195 -35.47 -7.64 -35.48
N ARG A 196 -34.55 -6.77 -35.89
CA ARG A 196 -33.26 -6.57 -35.21
C ARG A 196 -33.38 -5.61 -34.04
N VAL A 197 -32.64 -5.92 -32.99
CA VAL A 197 -32.47 -5.08 -31.80
C VAL A 197 -30.99 -4.92 -31.48
N THR A 198 -30.64 -3.76 -30.93
CA THR A 198 -29.26 -3.44 -30.55
C THR A 198 -29.14 -3.38 -29.03
N TRP A 199 -28.24 -4.20 -28.49
CA TRP A 199 -27.68 -3.98 -27.15
C TRP A 199 -26.42 -3.15 -27.28
N GLY A 200 -26.20 -2.24 -26.35
CA GLY A 200 -24.94 -1.49 -26.28
C GLY A 200 -24.68 -0.97 -24.89
N GLY A 201 -23.54 -0.32 -24.73
CA GLY A 201 -23.17 0.29 -23.47
C GLY A 201 -21.71 0.70 -23.45
N VAL A 202 -21.23 0.97 -22.24
CA VAL A 202 -19.87 1.43 -21.97
C VAL A 202 -19.29 0.61 -20.83
N VAL A 203 -18.01 0.23 -20.98
CA VAL A 203 -17.19 -0.36 -19.91
C VAL A 203 -16.26 0.70 -19.33
N THR A 204 -16.33 0.92 -18.02
CA THR A 204 -15.47 1.85 -17.27
C THR A 204 -14.57 1.04 -16.32
N PRO A 205 -13.24 1.25 -16.33
CA PRO A 205 -12.48 2.26 -17.10
C PRO A 205 -12.46 1.96 -18.61
N HIS A 206 -12.48 3.02 -19.43
CA HIS A 206 -12.51 2.90 -20.89
C HIS A 206 -11.23 2.22 -21.40
N ARG A 207 -11.38 1.09 -22.09
CA ARG A 207 -10.30 0.38 -22.78
C ARG A 207 -10.81 -0.16 -24.11
N VAL A 208 -9.97 -0.15 -25.14
CA VAL A 208 -10.24 -0.76 -26.44
C VAL A 208 -9.89 -2.24 -26.37
N GLY A 209 -10.66 -3.09 -27.06
CA GLY A 209 -10.34 -4.49 -27.25
C GLY A 209 -10.83 -5.45 -26.17
N LEU A 210 -11.59 -4.98 -25.17
CA LEU A 210 -12.16 -5.86 -24.15
C LEU A 210 -13.25 -6.74 -24.75
N THR A 211 -13.12 -8.05 -24.62
CA THR A 211 -14.10 -9.01 -25.13
C THR A 211 -15.31 -9.08 -24.19
N LEU A 212 -16.49 -8.81 -24.73
CA LEU A 212 -17.78 -8.92 -24.06
C LEU A 212 -18.64 -9.95 -24.76
N VAL A 213 -19.44 -10.69 -23.98
CA VAL A 213 -20.34 -11.71 -24.51
C VAL A 213 -21.77 -11.39 -24.08
N LEU A 214 -22.66 -11.23 -25.07
CA LEU A 214 -24.09 -11.24 -24.82
C LEU A 214 -24.52 -12.68 -24.53
N GLN A 215 -25.11 -12.90 -23.36
CA GLN A 215 -25.61 -14.20 -22.93
C GLN A 215 -27.13 -14.16 -22.82
N ARG A 216 -27.79 -15.26 -23.17
CA ARG A 216 -29.22 -15.50 -22.93
C ARG A 216 -29.43 -16.53 -21.83
N TRP A 217 -30.46 -16.37 -21.03
CA TRP A 217 -30.89 -17.38 -20.05
C TRP A 217 -31.66 -18.49 -20.76
N THR A 218 -31.31 -19.74 -20.51
CA THR A 218 -31.96 -20.92 -21.10
C THR A 218 -32.96 -21.59 -20.16
N GLY A 219 -33.21 -21.02 -18.98
CA GLY A 219 -33.97 -21.66 -17.89
C GLY A 219 -33.06 -22.24 -16.81
N THR A 220 -31.91 -22.78 -17.19
CA THR A 220 -30.95 -23.42 -16.27
C THR A 220 -29.56 -22.78 -16.29
N ARG A 221 -29.14 -22.18 -17.42
CA ARG A 221 -27.82 -21.58 -17.56
C ARG A 221 -27.83 -20.36 -18.46
N TRP A 222 -26.74 -19.61 -18.40
CA TRP A 222 -26.46 -18.53 -19.34
C TRP A 222 -25.69 -19.09 -20.55
N ALA A 223 -26.29 -19.02 -21.74
CA ALA A 223 -25.67 -19.44 -23.00
C ALA A 223 -25.16 -18.23 -23.79
N ALA A 224 -23.96 -18.32 -24.35
CA ALA A 224 -23.41 -17.29 -25.23
C ALA A 224 -24.26 -17.16 -26.50
N VAL A 225 -24.54 -15.92 -26.89
CA VAL A 225 -25.30 -15.59 -28.11
C VAL A 225 -24.38 -14.93 -29.13
N LYS A 226 -23.63 -13.92 -28.69
CA LYS A 226 -22.75 -13.14 -29.56
C LYS A 226 -21.64 -12.52 -28.74
N SER A 227 -20.44 -12.44 -29.31
CA SER A 227 -19.30 -11.72 -28.73
C SER A 227 -19.03 -10.43 -29.50
N THR A 228 -18.44 -9.45 -28.83
CA THR A 228 -17.97 -8.19 -29.41
C THR A 228 -16.76 -7.69 -28.62
N LYS A 229 -16.05 -6.70 -29.16
CA LYS A 229 -14.97 -6.01 -28.44
C LYS A 229 -15.35 -4.56 -28.19
N THR A 230 -14.88 -4.01 -27.08
CA THR A 230 -15.00 -2.57 -26.84
C THR A 230 -14.17 -1.78 -27.85
N VAL A 231 -14.67 -0.63 -28.27
CA VAL A 231 -13.98 0.35 -29.11
C VAL A 231 -13.55 1.55 -28.28
N SER A 232 -13.18 2.67 -28.92
CA SER A 232 -12.85 3.92 -28.24
C SER A 232 -13.93 4.32 -27.23
N GLN A 233 -13.51 4.95 -26.12
CA GLN A 233 -14.35 5.27 -24.97
C GLN A 233 -15.02 4.06 -24.30
N GLY A 234 -14.48 2.84 -24.49
CA GLY A 234 -15.01 1.62 -23.86
C GLY A 234 -16.41 1.23 -24.36
N LYS A 235 -16.86 1.80 -25.48
CA LYS A 235 -18.19 1.54 -26.07
C LYS A 235 -18.24 0.14 -26.65
N TYR A 236 -19.39 -0.51 -26.57
CA TYR A 236 -19.63 -1.80 -27.22
C TYR A 236 -21.06 -1.88 -27.77
N SER A 237 -21.28 -2.75 -28.74
CA SER A 237 -22.61 -3.06 -29.24
C SER A 237 -22.74 -4.50 -29.74
N PHE A 238 -23.95 -5.03 -29.64
CA PHE A 238 -24.40 -6.29 -30.21
C PHE A 238 -25.68 -6.02 -30.98
N SER A 239 -25.79 -6.54 -32.20
CA SER A 239 -27.05 -6.54 -32.95
C SER A 239 -27.50 -7.98 -33.17
N ILE A 240 -28.71 -8.31 -32.70
CA ILE A 240 -29.34 -9.63 -32.81
C ILE A 240 -30.78 -9.52 -33.35
N ALA A 241 -31.30 -10.57 -33.97
CA ALA A 241 -32.69 -10.65 -34.42
C ALA A 241 -33.56 -11.41 -33.39
N GLY A 242 -34.81 -10.99 -33.22
CA GLY A 242 -35.81 -11.73 -32.43
C GLY A 242 -36.08 -13.08 -33.07
N SER A 243 -35.53 -14.16 -32.52
CA SER A 243 -35.46 -15.45 -33.22
C SER A 243 -36.73 -16.30 -33.08
N SER A 244 -37.41 -16.20 -31.93
CA SER A 244 -38.60 -16.99 -31.63
C SER A 244 -39.53 -16.18 -30.72
N ARG A 245 -40.85 -16.32 -30.92
CA ARG A 245 -41.86 -15.70 -30.05
C ARG A 245 -41.63 -16.07 -28.59
N GLY A 246 -41.89 -15.12 -27.70
CA GLY A 246 -41.75 -15.29 -26.26
C GLY A 246 -40.81 -14.28 -25.63
N THR A 247 -40.57 -14.44 -24.34
CA THR A 247 -39.80 -13.49 -23.53
C THR A 247 -38.51 -14.13 -23.06
N VAL A 248 -37.38 -13.51 -23.40
CA VAL A 248 -36.03 -14.04 -23.11
C VAL A 248 -35.23 -13.03 -22.28
N ARG A 249 -34.50 -13.54 -21.28
CA ARG A 249 -33.60 -12.76 -20.42
C ARG A 249 -32.17 -12.76 -20.97
N TYR A 250 -31.53 -11.61 -20.93
CA TYR A 250 -30.18 -11.37 -21.42
C TYR A 250 -29.32 -10.64 -20.41
N ARG A 251 -28.02 -10.88 -20.45
CA ARG A 251 -26.99 -10.09 -19.75
C ARG A 251 -25.75 -9.95 -20.62
N VAL A 252 -24.98 -8.91 -20.37
CA VAL A 252 -23.62 -8.79 -20.93
C VAL A 252 -22.64 -9.30 -19.89
N HIS A 253 -21.76 -10.20 -20.32
CA HIS A 253 -20.75 -10.84 -19.51
C HIS A 253 -19.35 -10.41 -19.94
N PHE A 254 -18.55 -9.99 -18.97
CA PHE A 254 -17.11 -9.81 -19.08
C PHE A 254 -16.41 -10.87 -18.22
N ALA A 255 -15.55 -11.66 -18.84
CA ALA A 255 -14.87 -12.78 -18.17
C ALA A 255 -13.75 -12.34 -17.21
N GLY A 256 -13.32 -11.08 -17.29
CA GLY A 256 -12.13 -10.60 -16.58
C GLY A 256 -10.87 -10.66 -17.45
N ASP A 257 -9.86 -9.92 -17.02
CA ASP A 257 -8.50 -9.93 -17.56
C ASP A 257 -7.49 -9.59 -16.44
N ALA A 258 -6.21 -9.42 -16.80
CA ALA A 258 -5.16 -9.07 -15.85
C ALA A 258 -5.42 -7.74 -15.10
N GLY A 259 -6.18 -6.82 -15.69
CA GLY A 259 -6.46 -5.51 -15.11
C GLY A 259 -7.81 -5.41 -14.39
N ASN A 260 -8.80 -6.22 -14.74
CA ASN A 260 -10.13 -6.13 -14.14
C ASN A 260 -10.78 -7.52 -13.94
N ALA A 261 -11.46 -7.69 -12.81
CA ALA A 261 -12.16 -8.93 -12.50
C ALA A 261 -13.44 -9.11 -13.33
N ALA A 262 -13.92 -10.36 -13.41
CA ALA A 262 -15.15 -10.71 -14.11
C ALA A 262 -16.37 -9.92 -13.59
N GLN A 263 -17.26 -9.55 -14.51
CA GLN A 263 -18.46 -8.79 -14.19
C GLN A 263 -19.62 -9.14 -15.13
N ASN A 264 -20.83 -9.10 -14.57
CA ASN A 264 -22.08 -9.19 -15.32
C ASN A 264 -22.86 -7.89 -15.20
N THR A 265 -23.55 -7.49 -16.27
CA THR A 265 -24.55 -6.42 -16.16
C THR A 265 -25.80 -6.92 -15.46
N SER A 266 -26.67 -5.99 -15.08
CA SER A 266 -28.05 -6.33 -14.75
C SER A 266 -28.73 -7.06 -15.91
N VAL A 267 -29.69 -7.93 -15.56
CA VAL A 267 -30.45 -8.71 -16.52
C VAL A 267 -31.49 -7.81 -17.20
N ARG A 268 -31.59 -7.91 -18.52
CA ARG A 268 -32.61 -7.26 -19.34
C ARG A 268 -33.48 -8.27 -20.05
N THR A 269 -34.72 -7.91 -20.31
CA THR A 269 -35.71 -8.79 -20.93
C THR A 269 -36.06 -8.27 -22.33
N LEU A 270 -36.15 -9.17 -23.30
CA LEU A 270 -36.63 -8.91 -24.65
C LEU A 270 -37.84 -9.79 -24.92
N SER A 271 -38.96 -9.17 -25.28
CA SER A 271 -40.18 -9.85 -25.72
C SER A 271 -40.27 -9.84 -27.24
N VAL A 272 -40.39 -11.01 -27.83
CA VAL A 272 -40.58 -11.20 -29.28
C VAL A 272 -42.03 -11.60 -29.52
N VAL A 273 -42.74 -10.81 -30.33
CA VAL A 273 -44.15 -11.01 -30.68
C VAL A 273 -44.34 -11.39 -32.15
#